data_AF-A0A847E2C0-F1
#
_entry.id   AF-A0A847E2C0-F1
#
_cell.length_a   1.000
_cell.length_b   1.000
_cell.length_c   1.000
_cell.angle_alpha   90.00
_cell.angle_beta   90.00
_cell.angle_gamma   90.00
#
_symmetry.space_group_name_H-M   'P 1'
#
loop_
_entity.id
_entity.type
_entity.pdbx_description
1 polymer ?
#
loop_
_entity_poly.entity_id
_entity_poly.type
_entity_poly.pdbx_seq_one_letter_code
_entity_poly.pdbx_strand_id
1 'polypeptide(L)'
;MKNKKGFTLIELLAVIVIIGIITSIVVVNVGKYIGESREKSYDILVETIKDASELYVTSNTGLFPSLNVPSSTFDITLQDLVNEKYLELPITDERTGEDIPLTTTITVTVVNENRISINFNYE
;
A
#
# COMPACT_ATOMS: atom_id res chain seq x y z
N MET A 1 -14.39 -30.89 -54.46
CA MET A 1 -15.12 -30.89 -53.18
C MET A 1 -14.08 -30.93 -52.05
N LYS A 2 -14.03 -29.91 -51.17
CA LYS A 2 -13.04 -29.84 -50.08
C LYS A 2 -13.57 -30.63 -48.87
N ASN A 3 -12.91 -31.74 -48.52
CA ASN A 3 -13.16 -32.47 -47.29
C ASN A 3 -12.75 -31.60 -46.09
N LYS A 4 -13.73 -31.06 -45.36
CA LYS A 4 -13.49 -30.47 -44.04
C LYS A 4 -13.43 -31.62 -43.03
N LYS A 5 -12.22 -32.05 -42.67
CA LYS A 5 -12.02 -32.92 -41.51
C LYS A 5 -12.36 -32.09 -40.27
N GLY A 6 -13.44 -32.45 -39.58
CA GLY A 6 -13.78 -31.88 -38.27
C GLY A 6 -12.98 -32.56 -37.16
N PHE A 7 -12.79 -31.86 -36.05
CA PHE A 7 -12.21 -32.42 -34.83
C PHE A 7 -13.08 -33.56 -34.29
N THR A 8 -12.44 -34.54 -33.65
CA THR A 8 -13.11 -35.65 -32.98
C THR A 8 -13.47 -35.28 -31.54
N LEU A 9 -14.51 -35.92 -30.99
CA LEU A 9 -14.91 -35.69 -29.59
C LEU A 9 -13.84 -36.12 -28.59
N ILE A 10 -13.02 -37.13 -28.92
CA ILE A 10 -11.93 -37.59 -28.06
C ILE A 10 -10.82 -36.51 -27.95
N GLU A 11 -10.54 -35.79 -29.03
CA GLU A 11 -9.58 -34.69 -29.02
C GLU A 11 -10.09 -33.54 -28.15
N LEU A 12 -11.38 -33.21 -28.24
CA LEU A 12 -11.98 -32.17 -27.40
C LEU A 12 -12.00 -32.59 -25.92
N LEU A 13 -12.29 -33.86 -25.63
CA LEU A 13 -12.29 -34.40 -24.28
C LEU A 13 -10.90 -34.32 -23.64
N ALA A 14 -9.86 -34.71 -24.37
CA ALA A 14 -8.47 -34.64 -23.88
C ALA A 14 -8.06 -33.21 -23.51
N VAL A 15 -8.46 -32.22 -24.31
CA VAL A 15 -8.17 -30.79 -24.04
C VAL A 15 -8.86 -30.31 -22.76
N ILE A 16 -10.14 -30.64 -22.57
CA ILE A 16 -10.89 -30.21 -21.38
C ILE A 16 -10.30 -30.84 -20.10
N VAL A 17 -9.86 -32.10 -20.17
CA VAL A 17 -9.20 -32.78 -19.03
C VAL A 17 -7.90 -32.05 -18.66
N ILE A 18 -7.06 -31.69 -19.63
CA ILE A 18 -5.82 -30.95 -19.38
C ILE A 18 -6.12 -29.56 -18.79
N ILE A 19 -7.09 -28.83 -19.35
CA ILE A 19 -7.50 -27.52 -18.82
C ILE A 19 -8.00 -27.64 -17.38
N GLY A 20 -8.83 -28.65 -17.07
CA GLY A 20 -9.36 -28.86 -15.71
C GLY A 20 -8.27 -29.07 -14.65
N ILE A 21 -7.22 -29.83 -14.99
CA ILE A 21 -6.08 -30.05 -14.09
C ILE A 21 -5.30 -28.74 -13.86
N ILE A 22 -5.01 -27.99 -14.92
CA ILE A 22 -4.28 -26.72 -14.83
C ILE A 22 -5.07 -25.69 -14.03
N THR A 23 -6.36 -25.51 -14.33
CA THR A 23 -7.23 -24.54 -13.63
C THR A 23 -7.32 -24.83 -12.13
N SER A 24 -7.36 -26.11 -11.73
CA SER A 24 -7.45 -26.51 -10.33
C SER A 24 -6.27 -26.00 -9.48
N ILE A 25 -5.05 -25.99 -10.03
CA ILE A 25 -3.84 -25.54 -9.31
C ILE A 25 -3.72 -24.01 -9.33
N VAL A 26 -4.07 -23.39 -10.46
CA VAL A 26 -3.93 -21.93 -10.66
C VAL A 26 -4.82 -21.14 -9.70
N VAL A 27 -6.06 -21.57 -9.46
CA VAL A 27 -7.04 -20.81 -8.65
C VAL A 27 -6.57 -20.59 -7.22
N VAL A 28 -5.98 -21.60 -6.57
CA VAL A 28 -5.55 -21.50 -5.15
C VAL A 28 -4.39 -20.51 -4.99
N ASN A 29 -3.49 -20.43 -5.98
CA ASN A 29 -2.29 -19.61 -5.88
C ASN A 29 -2.58 -18.11 -6.07
N VAL A 30 -3.51 -17.75 -6.97
CA VAL A 30 -3.79 -16.34 -7.31
C VAL A 30 -4.30 -15.53 -6.11
N GLY A 31 -5.14 -16.12 -5.26
CA GLY A 31 -5.68 -15.42 -4.08
C GLY A 31 -4.59 -14.99 -3.09
N LYS A 32 -3.61 -15.87 -2.83
CA LYS A 32 -2.48 -15.58 -1.93
C LYS A 32 -1.59 -14.46 -2.46
N TYR A 33 -1.26 -14.51 -3.75
CA TYR A 33 -0.44 -13.47 -4.39
C TYR A 33 -1.11 -12.09 -4.38
N ILE A 34 -2.44 -12.05 -4.57
CA ILE A 34 -3.20 -10.80 -4.49
C ILE A 34 -3.17 -10.23 -3.06
N GLY A 35 -3.39 -11.07 -2.05
CA GLY A 35 -3.28 -10.64 -0.65
C GLY A 35 -1.90 -10.08 -0.31
N GLU A 36 -0.83 -10.80 -0.66
CA GLU A 36 0.55 -10.33 -0.46
C GLU A 36 0.85 -9.04 -1.23
N SER A 37 0.26 -8.86 -2.42
CA SER A 37 0.41 -7.62 -3.18
C SER A 37 -0.25 -6.44 -2.49
N ARG A 38 -1.44 -6.63 -1.90
CA ARG A 38 -2.15 -5.57 -1.15
C ARG A 38 -1.40 -5.15 0.11
N GLU A 39 -0.87 -6.11 0.87
CA GLU A 39 -0.04 -5.82 2.03
C GLU A 39 1.21 -5.03 1.64
N LYS A 40 1.90 -5.43 0.57
CA LYS A 40 3.07 -4.68 0.08
C LYS A 40 2.72 -3.27 -0.38
N SER A 41 1.57 -3.09 -1.05
CA SER A 41 1.10 -1.75 -1.43
C SER A 41 0.84 -0.89 -0.20
N TYR A 42 0.26 -1.46 0.86
CA TYR A 42 0.07 -0.77 2.13
C TYR A 42 1.41 -0.41 2.80
N ASP A 43 2.38 -1.33 2.83
CA ASP A 43 3.71 -1.03 3.38
C ASP A 43 4.39 0.14 2.66
N ILE A 44 4.32 0.16 1.32
CA ILE A 44 4.84 1.26 0.49
C ILE A 44 4.10 2.56 0.78
N LEU A 45 2.79 2.51 0.96
CA LEU A 45 1.98 3.68 1.31
C LEU A 45 2.42 4.26 2.65
N VAL A 46 2.59 3.42 3.67
CA VAL A 46 3.05 3.83 5.01
C VAL A 46 4.45 4.44 4.94
N GLU A 47 5.36 3.86 4.16
CA GLU A 47 6.70 4.41 3.93
C GLU A 47 6.63 5.78 3.26
N THR A 48 5.80 5.92 2.22
CA THR A 48 5.58 7.21 1.53
C THR A 48 5.03 8.28 2.47
N ILE A 49 4.07 7.93 3.34
CA ILE A 49 3.51 8.84 4.34
C ILE A 49 4.59 9.25 5.36
N LYS A 50 5.44 8.32 5.79
CA LYS A 50 6.56 8.61 6.70
C LYS A 50 7.55 9.56 6.05
N ASP A 51 7.97 9.30 4.82
CA ASP A 51 8.90 10.15 4.09
C ASP A 51 8.32 11.57 3.87
N ALA A 52 7.05 11.65 3.49
CA ALA A 52 6.34 12.93 3.36
C ALA A 52 6.27 13.69 4.69
N SER A 53 6.02 12.97 5.79
CA SER A 53 5.99 13.53 7.15
C SER A 53 7.36 14.03 7.59
N GLU A 54 8.41 13.27 7.32
CA GLU A 54 9.79 13.66 7.59
C GLU A 54 10.14 14.93 6.82
N LEU A 55 9.82 14.95 5.53
CA LEU A 55 10.08 16.10 4.68
C LEU A 55 9.30 17.34 5.15
N TYR A 56 8.03 17.19 5.51
CA TYR A 56 7.21 18.30 6.01
C TYR A 56 7.82 18.91 7.28
N VAL A 57 8.12 18.07 8.26
CA VAL A 57 8.65 18.47 9.57
C VAL A 57 10.05 19.08 9.46
N THR A 58 10.93 18.50 8.63
CA THR A 58 12.30 19.00 8.42
C THR A 58 12.35 20.25 7.53
N SER A 59 11.40 20.44 6.61
CA SER A 59 11.28 21.67 5.83
C SER A 59 10.68 22.82 6.64
N ASN A 60 9.92 22.51 7.69
CA ASN A 60 9.16 23.46 8.50
C ASN A 60 9.61 23.46 9.96
N THR A 61 10.91 23.34 10.23
CA THR A 61 11.44 23.24 11.61
C THR A 61 11.02 24.40 12.52
N GLY A 62 10.75 25.58 11.96
CA GLY A 62 10.23 26.74 12.71
C GLY A 62 8.82 26.55 13.26
N LEU A 63 8.00 25.68 12.66
CA LEU A 63 6.65 25.32 13.15
C LEU A 63 6.70 24.26 14.24
N PHE A 64 7.82 23.55 14.38
CA PHE A 64 7.98 22.42 15.30
C PHE A 64 9.15 22.63 16.27
N PRO A 65 9.03 23.52 17.28
CA PRO A 65 10.09 23.76 18.25
C PRO A 65 10.52 22.51 19.03
N SER A 66 9.61 21.53 19.17
CA SER A 66 9.84 20.22 19.77
C SER A 66 10.99 19.45 19.10
N LEU A 67 11.28 19.70 17.82
CA LEU A 67 12.40 19.05 17.12
C LEU A 67 13.77 19.26 17.77
N ASN A 68 13.95 20.37 18.49
CA ASN A 68 15.19 20.68 19.19
C ASN A 68 15.24 20.10 20.62
N VAL A 69 14.19 19.39 21.03
CA VAL A 69 14.07 18.78 22.35
C VAL A 69 14.19 17.26 22.17
N PRO A 70 15.30 16.63 22.61
CA PRO A 70 15.46 15.19 22.54
C PRO A 70 14.34 14.46 23.28
N SER A 71 13.88 13.32 22.73
CA SER A 71 12.78 12.52 23.28
C SER A 71 11.42 13.23 23.35
N SER A 72 11.25 14.35 22.64
CA SER A 72 9.93 14.95 22.49
C SER A 72 9.09 14.20 21.46
N THR A 73 7.78 14.25 21.65
CA THR A 73 6.80 13.66 20.75
C THR A 73 5.73 14.69 20.45
N PHE A 74 5.32 14.77 19.19
CA PHE A 74 4.21 15.60 18.75
C PHE A 74 3.48 14.92 17.59
N ASP A 75 2.23 15.32 17.37
CA ASP A 75 1.39 14.75 16.33
C ASP A 75 1.17 15.76 15.20
N ILE A 76 1.16 15.24 13.98
CA ILE A 76 0.68 15.93 12.77
C ILE A 76 -0.47 15.10 12.18
N THR A 77 -1.28 15.69 11.30
CA THR A 77 -2.38 14.98 10.64
C THR A 77 -2.10 14.74 9.16
N LEU A 78 -2.73 13.72 8.57
CA LEU A 78 -2.73 13.54 7.11
C LEU A 78 -3.26 14.77 6.37
N GLN A 79 -4.23 15.48 6.97
CA GLN A 79 -4.75 16.72 6.42
C GLN A 79 -3.66 17.79 6.23
N ASP A 80 -2.71 17.91 7.17
CA ASP A 80 -1.61 18.87 7.09
C ASP A 80 -0.71 18.57 5.89
N LEU A 81 -0.39 17.29 5.68
CA LEU A 81 0.43 16.83 4.56
C LEU A 81 -0.24 17.07 3.21
N VAL A 82 -1.56 16.89 3.13
CA VAL A 82 -2.32 17.17 1.91
C VAL A 82 -2.42 18.67 1.65
N ASN A 83 -2.66 19.48 2.69
CA ASN A 83 -2.75 20.95 2.56
C ASN A 83 -1.44 21.56 2.07
N GLU A 84 -0.33 21.09 2.61
CA GLU A 84 1.02 21.52 2.25
C GLU A 84 1.56 20.82 0.99
N LYS A 85 0.73 19.99 0.32
CA LYS A 85 1.01 19.29 -0.94
C LYS A 85 2.17 18.30 -0.89
N TYR A 86 2.44 17.73 0.28
CA TYR A 86 3.37 16.62 0.44
C TYR A 86 2.72 15.28 0.06
N LEU A 87 1.39 15.18 0.10
CA LEU A 87 0.62 14.02 -0.32
C LEU A 87 -0.54 14.43 -1.24
N GLU A 88 -0.85 13.57 -2.21
CA GLU A 88 -2.00 13.73 -3.10
C GLU A 88 -3.14 12.79 -2.67
N LEU A 89 -4.37 13.22 -2.93
CA LEU A 89 -5.58 12.43 -2.66
C LEU A 89 -6.04 11.66 -3.91
N PRO A 90 -6.71 10.51 -3.73
CA PRO A 90 -7.03 9.85 -2.45
C PRO A 90 -5.86 9.03 -1.89
N ILE A 91 -5.82 8.88 -0.57
CA ILE A 91 -4.93 7.96 0.13
C ILE A 91 -5.78 6.73 0.48
N THR A 92 -5.63 5.63 -0.25
CA THR A 92 -6.48 4.44 -0.14
C THR A 92 -5.71 3.26 0.42
N ASP A 93 -6.30 2.54 1.37
CA ASP A 93 -5.74 1.29 1.89
C ASP A 93 -6.16 0.12 0.98
N GLU A 94 -5.21 -0.41 0.21
CA GLU A 94 -5.43 -1.54 -0.71
C GLU A 94 -5.85 -2.85 -0.01
N ARG A 95 -5.67 -2.96 1.31
CA ARG A 95 -6.10 -4.13 2.10
C ARG A 95 -7.62 -4.14 2.28
N THR A 96 -8.19 -2.99 2.61
CA THR A 96 -9.64 -2.81 2.88
C THR A 96 -10.41 -2.31 1.67
N GLY A 97 -9.74 -1.58 0.76
CA GLY A 97 -10.34 -0.86 -0.35
C GLY A 97 -10.97 0.48 0.05
N GLU A 98 -10.75 0.93 1.28
CA GLU A 98 -11.32 2.16 1.83
C GLU A 98 -10.29 3.29 1.87
N ASP A 99 -10.77 4.53 1.75
CA ASP A 99 -9.93 5.71 1.87
C ASP A 99 -9.56 5.97 3.32
N ILE A 100 -8.29 6.29 3.56
CA ILE A 100 -7.77 6.63 4.88
C ILE A 100 -8.31 8.01 5.30
N PRO A 101 -8.93 8.14 6.48
CA PRO A 101 -9.42 9.43 6.96
C PRO A 101 -8.29 10.45 7.10
N LEU A 102 -8.52 11.68 6.64
CA LEU A 102 -7.56 12.79 6.77
C LEU A 102 -7.29 13.20 8.23
N THR A 103 -8.16 12.81 9.16
CA THR A 103 -8.02 13.01 10.60
C THR A 103 -7.01 12.06 11.24
N THR A 104 -6.50 11.07 10.50
CA THR A 104 -5.52 10.11 11.02
C THR A 104 -4.24 10.83 11.43
N THR A 105 -3.75 10.52 12.63
CA THR A 105 -2.59 11.17 13.22
C THR A 105 -1.31 10.40 12.90
N ILE A 106 -0.25 11.17 12.73
CA ILE A 106 1.11 10.70 12.56
C ILE A 106 1.92 11.26 13.73
N THR A 107 2.46 10.37 14.54
CA THR A 107 3.26 10.73 15.70
C THR A 107 4.72 10.80 15.32
N VAL A 108 5.32 11.96 15.54
CA VAL A 108 6.74 12.22 15.29
C VAL A 108 7.47 12.23 16.64
N THR A 109 8.43 11.33 16.80
CA THR A 109 9.27 11.23 17.99
C THR A 109 10.70 11.64 17.66
N VAL A 110 11.24 12.60 18.40
CA VAL A 110 12.64 13.03 18.27
C VAL A 110 13.53 12.04 19.01
N VAL A 111 14.26 11.20 18.27
CA VAL A 111 15.16 10.20 18.87
C VAL A 111 16.44 10.88 19.34
N ASN A 112 16.98 11.81 18.56
CA ASN A 112 18.09 12.69 18.92
C ASN A 112 18.10 13.95 18.03
N GLU A 113 19.05 14.86 18.22
CA GLU A 113 19.13 16.17 17.52
C GLU A 113 19.12 16.07 15.99
N ASN A 114 19.39 14.89 15.40
CA ASN A 114 19.45 14.69 13.95
C ASN A 114 18.63 13.49 13.45
N ARG A 115 17.84 12.84 14.31
CA ARG A 115 17.04 11.67 13.93
C ARG A 115 15.66 11.77 14.55
N ILE A 116 14.66 11.73 13.69
CA ILE A 116 13.26 11.58 14.07
C ILE A 116 12.80 10.16 13.72
N SER A 117 11.77 9.70 14.43
CA SER A 117 11.06 8.45 14.15
C SER A 117 9.60 8.78 13.95
N ILE A 118 9.03 8.28 12.86
CA ILE A 118 7.67 8.59 12.46
C ILE A 118 6.82 7.34 12.57
N ASN A 119 5.74 7.45 13.34
CA ASN A 119 4.76 6.40 13.51
C ASN A 119 3.43 6.84 12.89
N PHE A 120 2.91 6.05 11.97
CA PHE A 120 1.63 6.28 11.33
C PHE A 120 0.57 5.50 12.10
N ASN A 121 -0.34 6.21 12.79
CA ASN A 121 -1.30 5.58 13.70
C ASN A 121 -2.59 5.23 12.94
N TYR A 122 -2.52 4.21 12.07
CA TYR A 122 -3.66 3.70 11.31
C TYR A 122 -3.68 2.17 11.42
N GLU A 123 -4.81 1.60 11.83
CA GLU A 123 -5.04 0.16 11.96
C GLU A 123 -5.78 -0.40 10.72
#